data_AF-A0A7C5EWN7-F1
#
_entry.id   AF-A0A7C5EWN7-F1
#
_cell.length_a   1.000
_cell.length_b   1.000
_cell.length_c   1.000
_cell.angle_alpha   90.00
_cell.angle_beta   90.00
_cell.angle_gamma   90.00
#
_symmetry.space_group_name_H-M   'P 1'
#
loop_
_entity.id
_entity.type
_entity.pdbx_description
1 polymer ?
#
loop_
_entity_poly.entity_id
_entity_poly.type
_entity_poly.pdbx_seq_one_letter_code
_entity_poly.pdbx_strand_id
1 'polypeptide(L)'
;MMQSQQALVRPRYQRTLGEVIRGKRFSQLMTRTIVYLILFAGAFVLMVPFAWMVSTSLKRPGAVFLFPPQWIPKPIVWSNYPQAWSYLPFNLFLKNTLIITATTVVGATVSSAIVGYSFARLRWIGRDVMFMVVLATMMLPYHVTMIPVFAIWKRLG
;
A
#
# COMPACT_ATOMS: atom_id res chain seq x y z
N MET A 1 13.39 -70.19 -29.08
CA MET A 1 12.25 -69.34 -28.69
C MET A 1 11.95 -69.67 -27.23
N MET A 2 12.02 -68.84 -26.18
CA MET A 2 11.92 -67.40 -26.00
C MET A 2 12.64 -67.01 -24.67
N GLN A 3 13.97 -66.86 -24.60
CA GLN A 3 14.62 -66.44 -23.33
C GLN A 3 15.79 -65.44 -23.48
N SER A 4 15.96 -64.80 -24.65
CA SER A 4 17.10 -63.91 -24.90
C SER A 4 16.77 -62.42 -25.14
N GLN A 5 15.58 -61.93 -24.76
CA GLN A 5 15.16 -60.54 -25.03
C GLN A 5 14.66 -59.72 -23.82
N GLN A 6 15.12 -60.00 -22.59
CA GLN A 6 14.73 -59.21 -21.41
C GLN A 6 15.86 -58.43 -20.73
N ALA A 7 16.98 -58.16 -21.42
CA ALA A 7 18.14 -57.49 -20.81
C ALA A 7 18.46 -56.08 -21.33
N LEU A 8 17.53 -55.35 -21.95
CA LEU A 8 17.81 -54.03 -22.53
C LEU A 8 16.85 -52.90 -22.11
N VAL A 9 16.35 -52.89 -20.87
CA VAL A 9 15.78 -51.67 -20.30
C VAL A 9 16.91 -50.89 -19.62
N ARG A 10 17.57 -50.03 -20.40
CA ARG A 10 18.71 -49.22 -19.95
C ARG A 10 18.30 -48.23 -18.85
N PRO A 11 18.97 -48.19 -17.67
CA PRO A 11 18.63 -47.31 -16.56
C PRO A 11 19.05 -45.83 -16.75
N ARG A 12 19.42 -45.42 -17.97
CA ARG A 12 20.14 -44.15 -18.20
C ARG A 12 19.25 -42.91 -18.27
N TYR A 13 17.94 -43.06 -18.46
CA TYR A 13 17.01 -41.92 -18.59
C TYR A 13 16.50 -41.38 -17.24
N GLN A 14 16.52 -42.21 -16.18
CA GLN A 14 16.00 -41.81 -14.87
C GLN A 14 16.97 -40.89 -14.09
N ARG A 15 18.29 -41.00 -14.32
CA ARG A 15 19.30 -40.14 -13.65
C ARG A 15 19.25 -38.68 -14.12
N THR A 16 19.05 -38.44 -15.41
CA THR A 16 19.04 -37.08 -15.99
C THR A 16 17.79 -36.29 -15.60
N LEU A 17 16.62 -36.92 -15.49
CA LEU A 17 15.40 -36.25 -15.05
C LEU A 17 15.51 -35.74 -13.59
N GLY A 18 16.13 -36.54 -12.70
CA GLY A 18 16.36 -36.14 -11.31
C GLY A 18 17.27 -34.92 -11.18
N GLU A 19 18.35 -34.86 -11.96
CA GLU A 19 19.32 -33.75 -11.95
C GLU A 19 18.73 -32.45 -12.53
N VAL A 20 17.96 -32.53 -13.61
CA VAL A 20 17.30 -31.36 -14.22
C VAL A 20 16.23 -30.77 -13.30
N ILE A 21 15.44 -31.62 -12.61
CA ILE A 21 14.44 -31.17 -11.63
C ILE A 21 15.14 -30.55 -10.39
N ARG A 22 16.27 -31.10 -9.96
CA ARG A 22 17.05 -30.59 -8.82
C ARG A 22 17.68 -29.23 -9.12
N GLY A 23 18.21 -29.03 -10.33
CA GLY A 23 18.77 -27.76 -10.78
C GLY A 23 17.73 -26.63 -10.88
N LYS A 24 16.52 -26.93 -11.38
CA LYS A 24 15.41 -25.96 -11.41
C LYS A 24 14.94 -25.59 -10.00
N ARG A 25 14.85 -26.56 -9.07
CA ARG A 25 14.48 -26.30 -7.66
C ARG A 25 15.53 -25.46 -6.92
N PHE A 26 16.82 -25.70 -7.15
CA PHE A 26 17.90 -24.93 -6.51
C PHE A 26 17.95 -23.49 -7.03
N SER A 27 17.84 -23.28 -8.34
CA SER A 27 17.72 -21.94 -8.93
C SER A 27 16.49 -21.19 -8.41
N GLN A 28 15.35 -21.87 -8.25
CA GLN A 28 14.13 -21.27 -7.68
C GLN A 28 14.29 -20.90 -6.19
N LEU A 29 14.97 -21.73 -5.40
CA LEU A 29 15.24 -21.43 -3.98
C LEU A 29 16.17 -20.22 -3.84
N MET A 30 17.25 -20.17 -4.63
CA MET A 30 18.20 -19.06 -4.61
C MET A 30 17.54 -17.74 -5.03
N THR A 31 16.74 -17.75 -6.11
CA THR A 31 15.96 -16.58 -6.52
C THR A 31 14.99 -16.14 -5.43
N ARG A 32 14.28 -17.06 -4.78
CA ARG A 32 13.37 -16.73 -3.66
C ARG A 32 14.13 -16.10 -2.50
N THR A 33 15.26 -16.66 -2.10
CA THR A 33 16.08 -16.10 -1.02
C THR A 33 16.55 -14.69 -1.34
N ILE A 34 17.03 -14.45 -2.57
CA ILE A 34 17.44 -13.12 -3.02
C ILE A 34 16.26 -12.14 -3.00
N VAL A 35 15.10 -12.55 -3.51
CA VAL A 35 13.87 -11.73 -3.48
C VAL A 35 13.48 -11.39 -2.05
N TYR A 36 13.49 -12.37 -1.12
CA TYR A 36 13.17 -12.10 0.28
C TYR A 36 14.19 -11.18 0.96
N LEU A 37 15.49 -11.33 0.66
CA LEU A 37 16.51 -10.43 1.18
C LEU A 37 16.30 -8.99 0.69
N ILE A 38 15.99 -8.81 -0.60
CA ILE A 38 15.68 -7.49 -1.18
C ILE A 38 14.41 -6.91 -0.55
N LEU A 39 13.34 -7.69 -0.43
CA LEU A 39 12.09 -7.25 0.20
C LEU A 39 12.31 -6.88 1.66
N PHE A 40 13.10 -7.66 2.40
CA PHE A 40 13.42 -7.38 3.80
C PHE A 40 14.26 -6.11 3.95
N ALA A 41 15.30 -5.93 3.12
CA ALA A 41 16.10 -4.71 3.10
C ALA A 41 15.25 -3.49 2.75
N GLY A 42 14.39 -3.60 1.73
CA GLY A 42 13.45 -2.54 1.34
C GLY A 42 12.46 -2.20 2.46
N ALA A 43 11.87 -3.20 3.10
CA ALA A 43 10.99 -3.00 4.25
C ALA A 43 11.71 -2.30 5.41
N PHE A 44 12.94 -2.70 5.72
CA PHE A 44 13.76 -2.08 6.76
C PHE A 44 14.01 -0.59 6.48
N VAL A 45 14.40 -0.24 5.26
CA VAL A 45 14.60 1.16 4.84
C VAL A 45 13.30 1.97 4.98
N LEU A 46 12.17 1.39 4.57
CA LEU A 46 10.86 2.05 4.71
C LEU A 46 10.43 2.23 6.18
N MET A 47 10.90 1.37 7.10
CA MET A 47 10.60 1.51 8.53
C MET A 47 11.40 2.61 9.23
N VAL A 48 12.54 3.05 8.68
CA VAL A 48 13.39 4.09 9.28
C VAL A 48 12.62 5.39 9.61
N PRO A 49 11.85 6.02 8.69
CA PRO A 49 11.08 7.21 9.03
C PRO A 49 10.02 6.95 10.11
N PHE A 50 9.43 5.75 10.18
CA PHE A 50 8.48 5.41 11.24
C PHE A 50 9.16 5.27 12.61
N ALA A 51 10.31 4.59 12.66
CA ALA A 51 11.11 4.51 13.87
C ALA A 51 11.56 5.92 14.33
N TRP A 52 11.93 6.79 13.38
CA TRP A 52 12.23 8.18 13.65
C TRP A 52 11.01 8.92 14.22
N MET A 53 9.82 8.79 13.63
CA MET A 53 8.59 9.41 14.12
C MET A 53 8.29 9.01 15.57
N VAL A 54 8.33 7.71 15.89
CA VAL A 54 8.10 7.19 17.25
C VAL A 54 9.16 7.71 18.24
N SER A 55 10.42 7.74 17.83
CA SER A 55 11.49 8.35 18.64
C SER A 55 11.21 9.83 18.91
N THR A 56 10.84 10.59 17.89
CA THR A 56 10.57 12.03 18.01
C THR A 56 9.34 12.35 18.84
N SER A 57 8.28 11.54 18.79
CA SER A 57 7.08 11.75 19.62
C SER A 57 7.36 11.58 21.12
N LEU A 58 8.44 10.87 21.48
CA LEU A 58 8.89 10.65 22.85
C LEU A 58 9.99 11.62 23.33
N LYS A 59 10.46 12.52 22.46
CA LYS A 59 11.48 13.53 22.81
C LYS A 59 10.85 14.72 23.54
N ARG A 60 11.68 15.46 24.28
CA ARG A 60 11.30 16.76 24.82
C ARG A 60 11.00 17.76 23.68
N PRO A 61 10.08 18.71 23.88
CA PRO A 61 9.87 19.81 22.94
C PRO A 61 11.20 20.50 22.59
N GLY A 62 11.44 20.73 21.30
CA GLY A 62 12.69 21.35 20.81
C GLY A 62 13.87 20.38 20.62
N ALA A 63 13.87 19.19 21.23
CA ALA A 63 14.98 18.24 21.08
C ALA A 63 15.07 17.60 19.68
N VAL A 64 14.06 17.80 18.84
CA VAL A 64 14.08 17.44 17.41
C VAL A 64 15.06 18.30 16.61
N PHE A 65 15.34 19.53 17.06
CA PHE A 65 16.21 20.50 16.37
C PHE A 65 17.67 20.42 16.80
N LEU A 66 18.02 19.49 17.69
CA LEU A 66 19.40 19.32 18.18
C LEU A 66 20.26 18.59 17.13
N PHE A 67 21.51 19.04 17.00
CA PHE A 67 22.56 18.37 16.23
C PHE A 67 23.67 17.87 17.17
N PRO A 68 24.07 16.59 17.10
CA PRO A 68 23.57 15.54 16.20
C PRO A 68 22.13 15.07 16.55
N PRO A 69 21.32 14.62 15.56
CA PRO A 69 19.97 14.15 15.82
C PRO A 69 19.97 12.93 16.73
N GLN A 70 19.23 13.00 17.84
CA GLN A 70 19.18 11.92 18.82
C GLN A 70 18.23 10.80 18.33
N TRP A 71 18.75 9.62 17.99
CA TRP A 71 17.89 8.49 17.57
C TRP A 71 17.10 7.86 18.71
N ILE A 72 17.65 7.87 19.92
CA ILE A 72 17.00 7.35 21.12
C ILE A 72 16.71 8.56 22.03
N PRO A 73 15.44 8.81 22.42
CA PRO A 73 15.09 9.93 23.27
C PRO A 73 15.74 9.78 24.65
N LYS A 74 16.44 10.83 25.11
CA LYS A 74 17.06 10.92 26.43
C LYS A 74 16.69 12.27 27.07
N PRO A 75 15.76 12.34 28.03
CA PRO A 75 14.93 11.25 28.58
C PRO A 75 13.76 10.86 27.66
N ILE A 76 13.17 9.69 27.91
CA ILE A 76 11.93 9.25 27.27
C ILE A 76 10.75 9.95 27.96
N VAL A 77 9.95 10.71 27.21
CA VAL A 77 8.85 11.52 27.73
C VAL A 77 7.50 10.94 27.30
N TRP A 78 7.03 9.93 28.05
CA TRP A 78 5.73 9.31 27.80
C TRP A 78 4.54 10.26 28.02
N SER A 79 4.72 11.29 28.85
CA SER A 79 3.68 12.30 29.12
C SER A 79 3.25 13.08 27.87
N ASN A 80 4.07 13.08 26.81
CA ASN A 80 3.71 13.71 25.53
C ASN A 80 2.40 13.17 24.95
N TYR A 81 2.11 11.86 25.10
CA TYR A 81 0.87 11.26 24.56
C TYR A 81 -0.39 11.76 25.27
N PRO A 82 -0.55 11.60 26.60
CA PRO A 82 -1.74 12.09 27.29
C PRO A 82 -1.84 13.62 27.24
N GLN A 83 -0.71 14.34 27.24
CA GLN A 83 -0.71 15.80 27.06
C GLN A 83 -1.18 16.19 25.66
N ALA A 84 -0.71 15.55 24.59
CA ALA A 84 -1.18 15.83 23.23
C ALA A 84 -2.67 15.49 23.06
N TRP A 85 -3.13 14.43 23.72
CA TRP A 85 -4.53 14.01 23.67
C TRP A 85 -5.48 15.00 24.38
N SER A 86 -5.02 15.65 25.46
CA SER A 86 -5.81 16.64 26.19
C SER A 86 -5.59 18.09 25.72
N TYR A 87 -4.48 18.38 25.05
CA TYR A 87 -4.14 19.72 24.54
C TYR A 87 -5.11 20.19 23.46
N LEU A 88 -5.61 19.27 22.64
CA LEU A 88 -6.65 19.51 21.64
C LEU A 88 -7.84 18.59 21.90
N PRO A 89 -9.05 18.92 21.42
CA PRO A 89 -10.20 18.03 21.50
C PRO A 89 -10.04 16.83 20.54
N PHE A 90 -9.06 15.97 20.79
CA PHE A 90 -8.65 14.91 19.88
C PHE A 90 -9.77 13.90 19.63
N ASN A 91 -10.57 13.60 20.66
CA ASN A 91 -11.78 12.77 20.53
C ASN A 91 -12.77 13.34 19.51
N LEU A 92 -12.94 14.67 19.47
CA LEU A 92 -13.82 15.34 18.51
C LEU A 92 -13.27 15.21 17.09
N PHE A 93 -11.97 15.47 16.91
CA PHE A 93 -11.32 15.33 15.61
C PHE A 93 -11.39 13.90 15.09
N LEU A 94 -11.08 12.93 15.94
CA LEU A 94 -11.17 11.51 15.62
C LEU A 94 -12.60 11.13 15.22
N LYS A 95 -13.61 11.54 16.00
CA LYS A 95 -15.02 11.27 15.69
C LYS A 95 -15.44 11.90 14.36
N ASN A 96 -15.08 13.16 14.13
CA ASN A 96 -15.40 13.87 12.88
C ASN A 96 -14.76 13.16 11.68
N THR A 97 -13.47 12.85 11.75
CA THR A 97 -12.76 12.14 10.68
C THR A 97 -13.33 10.75 10.44
N LEU A 98 -13.66 10.00 11.49
CA LEU A 98 -14.27 8.67 11.35
C LEU A 98 -15.63 8.75 10.65
N ILE A 99 -16.50 9.67 11.08
CA ILE A 99 -17.83 9.84 10.47
C ILE A 99 -17.67 10.24 8.99
N ILE A 100 -16.89 11.29 8.70
CA ILE A 100 -16.70 11.79 7.33
C ILE A 100 -16.11 10.68 6.45
N THR A 101 -15.03 10.05 6.89
CA THR A 101 -14.33 9.02 6.09
C THR A 101 -15.22 7.81 5.87
N ALA A 102 -15.92 7.31 6.88
CA ALA A 102 -16.80 6.16 6.73
C ALA A 102 -17.95 6.46 5.75
N THR A 103 -18.62 7.59 5.90
CA THR A 103 -19.71 7.99 4.99
C THR A 103 -19.20 8.19 3.56
N THR A 104 -18.06 8.86 3.38
CA THR A 104 -17.46 9.08 2.06
C THR A 104 -17.03 7.76 1.42
N VAL A 105 -16.40 6.84 2.15
CA VAL A 105 -15.97 5.54 1.61
C VAL A 105 -17.16 4.71 1.17
N VAL A 106 -18.20 4.61 2.01
CA VAL A 106 -19.41 3.84 1.67
C VAL A 106 -20.10 4.46 0.45
N GLY A 107 -20.35 5.77 0.48
CA GLY A 107 -20.99 6.47 -0.63
C GLY A 107 -20.21 6.34 -1.94
N ALA A 108 -18.90 6.63 -1.91
CA ALA A 108 -18.05 6.55 -3.09
C ALA A 108 -17.93 5.11 -3.63
N THR A 109 -17.84 4.11 -2.76
CA THR A 109 -17.75 2.70 -3.19
C THR A 109 -19.03 2.25 -3.86
N VAL A 110 -20.20 2.55 -3.27
CA VAL A 110 -21.50 2.18 -3.84
C VAL A 110 -21.72 2.90 -5.18
N SER A 111 -21.50 4.22 -5.22
CA SER A 111 -21.69 5.01 -6.45
C SER A 111 -20.72 4.58 -7.55
N SER A 112 -19.43 4.39 -7.23
CA SER A 112 -18.43 3.98 -8.22
C SER A 112 -18.66 2.55 -8.72
N ALA A 113 -19.14 1.63 -7.88
CA ALA A 113 -19.51 0.29 -8.30
C ALA A 113 -20.66 0.29 -9.33
N ILE A 114 -21.71 1.09 -9.08
CA ILE A 114 -22.86 1.21 -10.00
C ILE A 114 -22.42 1.84 -11.34
N VAL A 115 -21.71 2.96 -11.28
CA VAL A 115 -21.23 3.66 -12.47
C VAL A 115 -20.21 2.81 -13.25
N GLY A 116 -19.28 2.16 -12.55
CA GLY A 116 -18.30 1.25 -13.13
C GLY A 116 -18.95 0.04 -13.80
N TYR A 117 -19.99 -0.53 -13.19
CA TYR A 117 -20.76 -1.62 -13.81
C TYR A 117 -21.44 -1.18 -15.11
N SER A 118 -22.02 0.03 -15.13
CA SER A 118 -22.63 0.60 -16.35
C SER A 118 -21.61 0.74 -17.48
N PHE A 119 -20.40 1.25 -17.20
CA PHE A 119 -19.34 1.36 -18.19
C PHE A 119 -18.81 0.00 -18.67
N ALA A 120 -18.67 -0.97 -17.76
CA ALA A 120 -18.04 -2.26 -18.06
C ALA A 120 -18.97 -3.30 -18.72
N ARG A 121 -20.27 -3.30 -18.37
CA ARG A 121 -21.21 -4.36 -18.77
C ARG A 121 -22.37 -3.88 -19.64
N LEU A 122 -22.83 -2.64 -19.50
CA LEU A 122 -23.94 -2.11 -20.28
C LEU A 122 -23.45 -1.45 -21.57
N ARG A 123 -24.26 -1.55 -22.63
CA ARG A 123 -24.04 -0.87 -23.92
C ARG A 123 -25.13 0.18 -24.09
N TRP A 124 -24.76 1.45 -24.07
CA TRP A 124 -25.68 2.57 -24.22
C TRP A 124 -25.03 3.70 -25.02
N ILE A 125 -25.85 4.55 -25.64
CA ILE A 125 -25.42 5.58 -26.59
C ILE A 125 -24.75 6.73 -25.81
N GLY A 126 -23.50 7.07 -26.16
CA GLY A 126 -22.72 8.13 -25.49
C GLY A 126 -21.81 7.67 -24.34
N ARG A 127 -21.76 6.36 -24.07
CA ARG A 127 -20.90 5.75 -23.04
C ARG A 127 -19.44 6.21 -23.14
N ASP A 128 -18.86 6.12 -24.34
CA ASP A 128 -17.44 6.40 -24.53
C ASP A 128 -17.13 7.89 -24.36
N VAL A 129 -18.06 8.78 -24.72
CA VAL A 129 -17.95 10.23 -24.47
C VAL A 129 -17.98 10.51 -22.97
N MET A 130 -18.93 9.94 -22.24
CA MET A 130 -19.00 10.12 -20.78
C MET A 130 -17.76 9.54 -20.07
N PHE A 131 -17.23 8.43 -20.57
CA PHE A 131 -15.97 7.88 -20.06
C PHE A 131 -14.81 8.87 -20.27
N MET A 132 -14.69 9.50 -21.45
CA MET A 132 -13.69 10.54 -21.70
C MET A 132 -13.86 11.75 -20.78
N VAL A 133 -15.09 12.19 -20.51
CA VAL A 133 -15.36 13.29 -19.56
C VAL A 133 -14.91 12.94 -18.14
N VAL A 134 -15.15 11.70 -17.68
CA VAL A 134 -14.66 11.25 -16.38
C VAL A 134 -13.13 11.29 -16.32
N LEU A 135 -12.45 10.77 -17.35
CA LEU A 135 -10.98 10.85 -17.39
C LEU A 135 -10.47 12.30 -17.40
N ALA A 136 -11.09 13.16 -18.21
CA ALA A 136 -10.73 14.57 -18.29
C ALA A 136 -10.88 15.30 -16.94
N THR A 137 -11.93 14.99 -16.17
CA THR A 137 -12.13 15.58 -14.84
C THR A 137 -11.16 15.03 -13.79
N MET A 138 -10.74 13.76 -13.88
CA MET A 138 -9.71 13.18 -13.00
C MET A 138 -8.31 13.76 -13.23
N MET A 139 -8.04 14.32 -14.41
CA MET A 139 -6.77 14.98 -14.73
C MET A 139 -6.66 16.39 -14.15
N LEU A 140 -7.77 16.98 -13.67
CA LEU A 140 -7.74 18.32 -13.10
C LEU A 140 -6.99 18.31 -11.76
N PRO A 141 -5.97 19.18 -11.59
CA PRO A 141 -5.26 19.27 -10.33
C PRO A 141 -6.15 19.86 -9.24
N TYR A 142 -6.02 19.36 -8.02
CA TYR A 142 -6.82 19.77 -6.86
C TYR A 142 -6.83 21.30 -6.63
N HIS A 143 -5.71 21.96 -6.88
CA HIS A 143 -5.58 23.42 -6.69
C HIS A 143 -6.55 24.24 -7.55
N VAL A 144 -6.90 23.74 -8.76
CA VAL A 144 -7.81 24.45 -9.69
C VAL A 144 -9.27 24.30 -9.26
N THR A 145 -9.62 23.20 -8.61
CA THR A 145 -11.00 22.94 -8.15
C THR A 145 -11.29 23.51 -6.76
N MET A 146 -10.26 23.81 -5.96
CA MET A 146 -10.40 24.34 -4.60
C MET A 146 -11.19 25.66 -4.54
N ILE A 147 -10.86 26.64 -5.39
CA ILE A 147 -11.53 27.95 -5.41
C ILE A 147 -13.02 27.82 -5.81
N PRO A 148 -13.36 27.14 -6.92
CA PRO A 148 -14.77 26.90 -7.27
C PRO A 148 -15.56 26.19 -6.17
N VAL A 149 -15.00 25.14 -5.55
CA VAL A 149 -15.68 24.40 -4.47
C VAL A 149 -15.97 25.33 -3.30
N PHE A 150 -15.01 26.16 -2.88
CA PHE A 150 -15.26 27.17 -1.84
C PHE A 150 -16.36 28.16 -2.23
N ALA A 151 -16.33 28.67 -3.47
CA ALA A 151 -17.34 29.60 -3.97
C ALA A 151 -18.75 28.98 -3.99
N ILE A 152 -18.88 27.69 -4.29
CA ILE A 152 -20.14 26.94 -4.23
C ILE A 152 -20.66 26.90 -2.79
N TRP A 153 -19.84 26.43 -1.84
CA TRP A 153 -20.25 26.36 -0.43
C TRP A 153 -20.58 27.73 0.16
N LYS A 154 -19.79 28.76 -0.15
CA LYS A 154 -20.06 30.14 0.28
C LYS A 154 -21.42 30.66 -0.21
N ARG A 155 -21.86 30.26 -1.42
CA ARG A 155 -23.17 30.65 -1.95
C ARG A 155 -24.32 29.83 -1.35
N LEU A 156 -24.05 28.59 -0.94
CA LEU A 156 -25.05 27.71 -0.34
C LEU A 156 -25.31 28.00 1.15
N GLY A 157 -24.42 28.73 1.82
CA GLY A 157 -24.54 29.13 3.22
C GLY A 157 -23.59 28.35 4.12
#